data_AF-A0A537XMB6-F1
#
_entry.id   AF-A0A537XMB6-F1
#
_cell.length_a   1.000
_cell.length_b   1.000
_cell.length_c   1.000
_cell.angle_alpha   90.00
_cell.angle_beta   90.00
_cell.angle_gamma   90.00
#
_symmetry.space_group_name_H-M   'P 1'
#
loop_
_entity.id
_entity.type
_entity.pdbx_description
1 polymer ?
#
loop_
_entity_poly.entity_id
_entity_poly.type
_entity_poly.pdbx_seq_one_letter_code
_entity_poly.pdbx_strand_id
1 'polypeptide(L)'
;TVSSDPMVIIWNKKLVANPPKTLAALADLAANETSKYSGKITTYIETNATGFAANWFAAKKNGQDKHLATISKIGAAKPKTESSGGRMVDSTIAGETLLGFFVSAITVLPKFPAANDVLGYALISDGTPVITRGMGITKKAKAPNRARLLADFILSQEGQLAWSKGGLTPYRQDIASQAQIHLDKFSAEVGQQNLIPFSFDPDLAESTKAEDFRAKLKKALGR
;
A
#
# COMPACT_ATOMS: atom_id res chain seq x y z
N THR A 1 16.21 -3.94 4.04
CA THR A 1 15.20 -2.96 3.58
C THR A 1 15.56 -1.60 4.13
N VAL A 2 14.90 -0.54 3.72
CA VAL A 2 15.13 0.82 4.22
C VAL A 2 13.88 1.40 4.88
N SER A 3 12.68 0.96 4.50
CA SER A 3 11.40 1.22 5.17
C SER A 3 10.44 0.05 4.96
N SER A 4 9.46 -0.12 5.85
CA SER A 4 8.44 -1.17 5.81
C SER A 4 7.05 -0.55 5.82
N ASP A 5 6.53 -0.25 4.64
CA ASP A 5 5.42 0.68 4.49
C ASP A 5 4.08 -0.05 4.34
N PRO A 6 3.09 0.19 5.21
CA PRO A 6 1.79 -0.44 5.08
C PRO A 6 1.02 0.07 3.85
N MET A 7 0.17 -0.79 3.34
CA MET A 7 -0.80 -0.50 2.29
C MET A 7 -2.15 -0.22 2.94
N VAL A 8 -2.69 0.98 2.72
CA VAL A 8 -3.89 1.49 3.40
C VAL A 8 -5.09 1.57 2.46
N ILE A 9 -6.27 1.69 3.06
CA ILE A 9 -7.44 2.28 2.41
C ILE A 9 -7.38 3.80 2.63
N ILE A 10 -7.74 4.56 1.61
CA ILE A 10 -7.95 6.02 1.70
C ILE A 10 -9.37 6.38 1.27
N TRP A 11 -9.87 7.52 1.75
CA TRP A 11 -11.16 8.05 1.33
C TRP A 11 -11.24 9.56 1.40
N ASN A 12 -12.17 10.14 0.65
CA ASN A 12 -12.55 11.53 0.82
C ASN A 12 -13.59 11.64 1.94
N LYS A 13 -13.20 12.23 3.09
CA LYS A 13 -14.05 12.41 4.29
C LYS A 13 -15.32 13.22 4.03
N LYS A 14 -15.32 14.08 3.01
CA LYS A 14 -16.52 14.88 2.67
C LYS A 14 -17.54 14.09 1.84
N LEU A 15 -17.10 13.03 1.15
CA LEU A 15 -17.93 12.26 0.21
C LEU A 15 -18.25 10.84 0.71
N VAL A 16 -17.49 10.35 1.71
CA VAL A 16 -17.65 9.02 2.30
C VAL A 16 -17.78 9.16 3.82
N ALA A 17 -19.01 9.13 4.32
CA ALA A 17 -19.31 9.21 5.76
C ALA A 17 -18.92 7.93 6.51
N ASN A 18 -19.18 6.76 5.92
CA ASN A 18 -18.91 5.44 6.51
C ASN A 18 -17.85 4.71 5.67
N PRO A 19 -16.55 4.98 5.89
CA PRO A 19 -15.49 4.36 5.10
C PRO A 19 -15.29 2.87 5.48
N PRO A 20 -14.95 2.00 4.52
CA PRO A 20 -14.63 0.61 4.81
C PRO A 20 -13.28 0.50 5.55
N LYS A 21 -13.18 -0.46 6.47
CA LYS A 21 -11.95 -0.78 7.21
C LYS A 21 -11.30 -2.10 6.77
N THR A 22 -11.94 -2.81 5.86
CA THR A 22 -11.51 -4.11 5.34
C THR A 22 -11.64 -4.11 3.83
N LEU A 23 -10.87 -4.97 3.16
CA LEU A 23 -11.00 -5.13 1.71
C LEU A 23 -12.35 -5.76 1.35
N ALA A 24 -12.85 -6.68 2.19
CA ALA A 24 -14.18 -7.27 2.04
C ALA A 24 -15.30 -6.21 2.12
N ALA A 25 -15.27 -5.31 3.12
CA ALA A 25 -16.29 -4.27 3.23
C ALA A 25 -16.23 -3.28 2.07
N LEU A 26 -15.04 -2.98 1.54
CA LEU A 26 -14.90 -2.17 0.33
C LEU A 26 -15.54 -2.86 -0.88
N ALA A 27 -15.32 -4.16 -1.04
CA ALA A 27 -15.94 -4.95 -2.10
C ALA A 27 -17.47 -4.96 -2.01
N ASP A 28 -18.02 -5.09 -0.80
CA ASP A 28 -19.47 -5.05 -0.58
C ASP A 28 -20.05 -3.64 -0.83
N LEU A 29 -19.35 -2.56 -0.42
CA LEU A 29 -19.73 -1.19 -0.77
C LEU A 29 -19.74 -0.97 -2.28
N ALA A 30 -18.71 -1.44 -2.99
CA ALA A 30 -18.60 -1.31 -4.44
C ALA A 30 -19.75 -2.02 -5.16
N ALA A 31 -20.15 -3.20 -4.67
CA ALA A 31 -21.25 -3.98 -5.25
C ALA A 31 -22.64 -3.40 -4.92
N ASN A 32 -22.88 -3.01 -3.66
CA ASN A 32 -24.19 -2.61 -3.18
C ASN A 32 -24.55 -1.15 -3.54
N GLU A 33 -23.54 -0.27 -3.66
CA GLU A 33 -23.72 1.15 -4.00
C GLU A 33 -23.11 1.48 -5.37
N THR A 34 -23.39 0.63 -6.38
CA THR A 34 -22.77 0.71 -7.71
C THR A 34 -22.90 2.11 -8.34
N SER A 35 -24.06 2.77 -8.21
CA SER A 35 -24.29 4.13 -8.76
C SER A 35 -23.33 5.18 -8.19
N LYS A 36 -22.91 5.01 -6.93
CA LYS A 36 -22.01 5.93 -6.23
C LYS A 36 -20.54 5.61 -6.50
N TYR A 37 -20.18 4.33 -6.55
CA TYR A 37 -18.77 3.90 -6.59
C TYR A 37 -18.25 3.53 -7.98
N SER A 38 -19.11 3.40 -8.99
CA SER A 38 -18.69 3.12 -10.37
C SER A 38 -17.74 4.19 -10.91
N GLY A 39 -16.51 3.81 -11.28
CA GLY A 39 -15.46 4.72 -11.74
C GLY A 39 -14.89 5.65 -10.66
N LYS A 40 -15.24 5.42 -9.38
CA LYS A 40 -14.88 6.29 -8.24
C LYS A 40 -13.95 5.63 -7.23
N ILE A 41 -13.51 4.40 -7.47
CA ILE A 41 -12.49 3.72 -6.65
C ILE A 41 -11.14 3.82 -7.36
N THR A 42 -10.04 3.96 -6.63
CA THR A 42 -8.69 3.92 -7.21
C THR A 42 -7.80 2.85 -6.59
N THR A 43 -6.89 2.30 -7.38
CA THR A 43 -5.84 1.38 -6.93
C THR A 43 -4.69 1.40 -7.92
N TYR A 44 -3.62 0.65 -7.64
CA TYR A 44 -2.52 0.51 -8.57
C TYR A 44 -2.91 -0.30 -9.82
N ILE A 45 -2.33 0.07 -10.96
CA ILE A 45 -2.27 -0.80 -12.14
C ILE A 45 -1.53 -2.10 -11.83
N GLU A 46 -1.96 -3.22 -12.40
CA GLU A 46 -1.42 -4.56 -12.13
C GLU A 46 0.07 -4.72 -12.49
N THR A 47 0.59 -3.84 -13.37
CA THR A 47 2.00 -3.80 -13.76
C THR A 47 2.85 -3.00 -12.77
N ASN A 48 2.25 -2.24 -11.85
CA ASN A 48 2.98 -1.56 -10.80
C ASN A 48 3.48 -2.59 -9.77
N ALA A 49 4.79 -2.64 -9.54
CA ALA A 49 5.41 -3.62 -8.66
C ALA A 49 4.93 -3.56 -7.20
N THR A 50 4.64 -2.36 -6.67
CA THR A 50 4.16 -2.21 -5.28
C THR A 50 2.73 -2.72 -5.14
N GLY A 51 1.83 -2.29 -6.03
CA GLY A 51 0.44 -2.75 -6.05
C GLY A 51 0.30 -4.24 -6.34
N PHE A 52 1.14 -4.76 -7.24
CA PHE A 52 1.22 -6.18 -7.54
C PHE A 52 1.67 -6.99 -6.32
N ALA A 53 2.75 -6.59 -5.65
CA ALA A 53 3.22 -7.26 -4.45
C ALA A 53 2.16 -7.23 -3.32
N ALA A 54 1.48 -6.10 -3.11
CA ALA A 54 0.41 -6.00 -2.12
C ALA A 54 -0.71 -7.02 -2.37
N ASN A 55 -1.16 -7.15 -3.63
CA ASN A 55 -2.15 -8.14 -4.01
C ASN A 55 -1.63 -9.57 -3.89
N TRP A 56 -0.37 -9.82 -4.28
CA TRP A 56 0.25 -11.15 -4.19
C TRP A 56 0.28 -11.66 -2.74
N PHE A 57 0.81 -10.87 -1.81
CA PHE A 57 0.92 -11.29 -0.41
C PHE A 57 -0.45 -11.37 0.28
N ALA A 58 -1.39 -10.47 -0.06
CA ALA A 58 -2.77 -10.59 0.40
C ALA A 58 -3.43 -11.90 -0.09
N ALA A 59 -3.25 -12.23 -1.37
CA ALA A 59 -3.75 -13.46 -1.96
C ALA A 59 -3.11 -14.71 -1.35
N LYS A 60 -1.81 -14.68 -1.07
CA LYS A 60 -1.10 -15.78 -0.40
C LYS A 60 -1.63 -16.04 1.01
N LYS A 61 -1.91 -14.99 1.79
CA LYS A 61 -2.47 -15.12 3.14
C LYS A 61 -3.93 -15.59 3.13
N ASN A 62 -4.74 -15.03 2.23
CA ASN A 62 -6.19 -15.20 2.27
C ASN A 62 -6.72 -16.31 1.34
N GLY A 63 -5.85 -16.92 0.53
CA GLY A 63 -6.21 -17.81 -0.57
C GLY A 63 -6.43 -17.04 -1.88
N GLN A 64 -5.77 -17.48 -2.96
CA GLN A 64 -5.77 -16.75 -4.23
C GLN A 64 -7.17 -16.56 -4.81
N ASP A 65 -7.98 -17.61 -4.85
CA ASP A 65 -9.34 -17.54 -5.41
C ASP A 65 -10.25 -16.59 -4.61
N LYS A 66 -10.19 -16.67 -3.27
CA LYS A 66 -10.95 -15.78 -2.38
C LYS A 66 -10.54 -14.32 -2.56
N HIS A 67 -9.24 -14.06 -2.65
CA HIS A 67 -8.72 -12.71 -2.88
C HIS A 67 -9.15 -12.17 -4.25
N LEU A 68 -8.96 -12.95 -5.32
CA LEU A 68 -9.34 -12.56 -6.68
C LEU A 68 -10.85 -12.37 -6.82
N ALA A 69 -11.69 -13.16 -6.14
CA ALA A 69 -13.13 -12.94 -6.08
C ALA A 69 -13.48 -11.61 -5.40
N THR A 70 -12.79 -11.26 -4.31
CA THR A 70 -12.95 -9.97 -3.62
C THR A 70 -12.55 -8.80 -4.53
N ILE A 71 -11.41 -8.91 -5.22
CA ILE A 71 -10.98 -7.90 -6.20
C ILE A 71 -11.96 -7.83 -7.37
N SER A 72 -12.51 -8.95 -7.84
CA SER A 72 -13.49 -8.99 -8.94
C SER A 72 -14.78 -8.23 -8.61
N LYS A 73 -15.27 -8.32 -7.37
CA LYS A 73 -16.40 -7.50 -6.89
C LYS A 73 -16.09 -6.00 -6.99
N ILE A 74 -14.88 -5.60 -6.59
CA ILE A 74 -14.43 -4.20 -6.72
C ILE A 74 -14.29 -3.82 -8.20
N GLY A 75 -13.73 -4.71 -9.02
CA GLY A 75 -13.53 -4.55 -10.46
C GLY A 75 -14.81 -4.30 -11.25
N ALA A 76 -15.95 -4.84 -10.80
CA ALA A 76 -17.26 -4.56 -11.38
C ALA A 76 -17.64 -3.07 -11.29
N ALA A 77 -17.15 -2.35 -10.27
CA ALA A 77 -17.26 -0.90 -10.15
C ALA A 77 -16.21 -0.13 -10.97
N LYS A 78 -15.46 -0.79 -11.86
CA LYS A 78 -14.52 -0.18 -12.81
C LYS A 78 -13.53 0.79 -12.14
N PRO A 79 -12.72 0.34 -11.17
CA PRO A 79 -11.78 1.20 -10.46
C PRO A 79 -10.78 1.84 -11.43
N LYS A 80 -10.41 3.09 -11.15
CA LYS A 80 -9.32 3.79 -11.84
C LYS A 80 -7.98 3.24 -11.37
N THR A 81 -7.28 2.57 -12.27
CA THR A 81 -5.94 2.04 -11.99
C THR A 81 -4.86 3.08 -12.30
N GLU A 82 -3.97 3.33 -11.33
CA GLU A 82 -2.94 4.37 -11.40
C GLU A 82 -1.53 3.77 -11.31
N SER A 83 -0.56 4.42 -11.93
CA SER A 83 0.85 4.00 -11.85
C SER A 83 1.56 4.50 -10.59
N SER A 84 0.98 5.46 -9.86
CA SER A 84 1.60 6.09 -8.68
C SER A 84 0.61 6.29 -7.53
N GLY A 85 1.11 6.18 -6.30
CA GLY A 85 0.30 6.44 -5.09
C GLY A 85 -0.06 7.91 -4.91
N GLY A 86 0.83 8.82 -5.32
CA GLY A 86 0.57 10.26 -5.27
C GLY A 86 -0.67 10.65 -6.09
N ARG A 87 -0.79 10.11 -7.32
CA ARG A 87 -1.97 10.36 -8.16
C ARG A 87 -3.26 9.86 -7.53
N MET A 88 -3.25 8.68 -6.90
CA MET A 88 -4.40 8.12 -6.17
C MET A 88 -4.83 9.01 -5.00
N VAL A 89 -3.85 9.56 -4.27
CA VAL A 89 -4.10 10.47 -3.15
C VAL A 89 -4.67 11.80 -3.64
N ASP A 90 -4.06 12.39 -4.67
CA ASP A 90 -4.50 13.68 -5.21
C ASP A 90 -5.90 13.59 -5.84
N SER A 91 -6.22 12.50 -6.56
CA SER A 91 -7.56 12.28 -7.12
C SER A 91 -8.61 12.06 -6.03
N THR A 92 -8.24 11.41 -4.92
CA THR A 92 -9.14 11.22 -3.78
C THR A 92 -9.40 12.54 -3.04
N ILE A 93 -8.36 13.35 -2.81
CA ILE A 93 -8.51 14.69 -2.22
C ILE A 93 -9.42 15.56 -3.09
N ALA A 94 -9.23 15.52 -4.42
CA ALA A 94 -10.03 16.28 -5.37
C ALA A 94 -11.49 15.78 -5.51
N GLY A 95 -11.83 14.63 -4.91
CA GLY A 95 -13.16 14.01 -5.06
C GLY A 95 -13.41 13.39 -6.43
N GLU A 96 -12.38 13.27 -7.26
CA GLU A 96 -12.45 12.54 -8.53
C GLU A 96 -12.72 11.05 -8.27
N THR A 97 -12.04 10.51 -7.26
CA THR A 97 -12.29 9.20 -6.63
C THR A 97 -12.75 9.42 -5.19
N LEU A 98 -13.62 8.54 -4.71
CA LEU A 98 -14.18 8.57 -3.35
C LEU A 98 -13.36 7.70 -2.40
N LEU A 99 -12.82 6.60 -2.91
CA LEU A 99 -12.08 5.57 -2.17
C LEU A 99 -10.83 5.16 -2.94
N GLY A 100 -9.82 4.71 -2.21
CA GLY A 100 -8.69 3.98 -2.76
C GLY A 100 -8.26 2.83 -1.86
N PHE A 101 -7.75 1.75 -2.44
CA PHE A 101 -7.27 0.58 -1.68
C PHE A 101 -5.88 0.14 -2.13
N PHE A 102 -5.17 -0.48 -1.19
CA PHE A 102 -3.74 -0.76 -1.31
C PHE A 102 -2.96 0.48 -1.80
N VAL A 103 -3.22 1.63 -1.18
CA VAL A 103 -2.42 2.84 -1.40
C VAL A 103 -1.24 2.81 -0.44
N SER A 104 -0.03 3.09 -0.91
CA SER A 104 1.15 3.06 -0.03
C SER A 104 1.10 4.21 0.97
N ALA A 105 1.28 3.92 2.26
CA ALA A 105 1.24 4.94 3.30
C ALA A 105 2.26 6.08 3.09
N ILE A 106 3.38 5.82 2.41
CA ILE A 106 4.40 6.84 2.11
C ILE A 106 3.88 7.99 1.24
N THR A 107 2.81 7.78 0.47
CA THR A 107 2.19 8.85 -0.32
C THR A 107 1.04 9.54 0.42
N VAL A 108 0.61 8.97 1.55
CA VAL A 108 -0.53 9.41 2.35
C VAL A 108 -0.06 10.23 3.54
N LEU A 109 0.83 9.66 4.37
CA LEU A 109 1.26 10.25 5.64
C LEU A 109 1.91 11.64 5.50
N PRO A 110 2.75 11.93 4.47
CA PRO A 110 3.29 13.27 4.27
C PRO A 110 2.25 14.36 3.99
N LYS A 111 1.01 14.00 3.62
CA LYS A 111 -0.06 14.97 3.38
C LYS A 111 -0.67 15.50 4.69
N PHE A 112 -0.37 14.87 5.82
CA PHE A 112 -0.90 15.26 7.12
C PHE A 112 0.05 16.23 7.85
N PRO A 113 -0.49 17.20 8.60
CA PRO A 113 -1.91 17.39 8.91
C PRO A 113 -2.72 18.16 7.85
N ALA A 114 -2.07 18.74 6.83
CA ALA A 114 -2.72 19.65 5.88
C ALA A 114 -3.96 19.07 5.17
N ALA A 115 -3.95 17.77 4.85
CA ALA A 115 -5.07 17.10 4.19
C ALA A 115 -6.13 16.55 5.16
N ASN A 116 -5.98 16.72 6.49
CA ASN A 116 -6.81 16.01 7.48
C ASN A 116 -8.31 16.27 7.35
N ASP A 117 -8.71 17.45 6.88
CA ASP A 117 -10.13 17.81 6.76
C ASP A 117 -10.85 17.11 5.59
N VAL A 118 -10.07 16.57 4.64
CA VAL A 118 -10.58 16.00 3.39
C VAL A 118 -10.15 14.55 3.19
N LEU A 119 -8.91 14.18 3.54
CA LEU A 119 -8.38 12.83 3.35
C LEU A 119 -8.48 12.04 4.65
N GLY A 120 -9.08 10.86 4.57
CA GLY A 120 -8.98 9.82 5.58
C GLY A 120 -8.15 8.65 5.08
N TYR A 121 -7.55 7.92 6.02
CA TYR A 121 -6.90 6.65 5.75
C TYR A 121 -7.10 5.68 6.91
N ALA A 122 -6.99 4.39 6.63
CA ALA A 122 -7.05 3.33 7.63
C ALA A 122 -6.19 2.15 7.19
N LEU A 123 -5.56 1.48 8.15
CA LEU A 123 -5.02 0.15 7.92
C LEU A 123 -6.15 -0.83 7.58
N ILE A 124 -5.80 -1.87 6.83
CA ILE A 124 -6.74 -2.88 6.34
C ILE A 124 -6.83 -3.97 7.41
N SER A 125 -7.89 -3.90 8.21
CA SER A 125 -8.01 -4.69 9.45
C SER A 125 -8.16 -6.20 9.23
N ASP A 126 -8.61 -6.64 8.06
CA ASP A 126 -8.65 -8.06 7.65
C ASP A 126 -7.34 -8.54 6.99
N GLY A 127 -6.33 -7.67 6.90
CA GLY A 127 -5.03 -7.99 6.34
C GLY A 127 -4.37 -6.79 5.68
N THR A 128 -3.37 -6.19 6.33
CA THR A 128 -2.61 -5.06 5.82
C THR A 128 -1.28 -5.53 5.23
N PRO A 129 -1.09 -5.53 3.89
CA PRO A 129 0.22 -5.73 3.31
C PRO A 129 1.21 -4.66 3.78
N VAL A 130 2.42 -5.07 4.15
CA VAL A 130 3.51 -4.18 4.51
C VAL A 130 4.64 -4.39 3.52
N ILE A 131 4.83 -3.41 2.63
CA ILE A 131 5.80 -3.51 1.53
C ILE A 131 7.14 -2.94 1.96
N THR A 132 8.18 -3.78 1.92
CA THR A 132 9.53 -3.35 2.20
C THR A 132 10.12 -2.60 1.01
N ARG A 133 10.73 -1.43 1.26
CA ARG A 133 11.52 -0.72 0.25
C ARG A 133 12.94 -1.27 0.25
N GLY A 134 13.39 -1.75 -0.90
CA GLY A 134 14.76 -2.22 -1.09
C GLY A 134 15.70 -1.06 -1.42
N MET A 135 16.96 -1.21 -1.07
CA MET A 135 18.05 -0.37 -1.55
C MET A 135 19.22 -1.29 -1.88
N GLY A 136 19.90 -1.03 -2.98
CA GLY A 136 21.03 -1.82 -3.45
C GLY A 136 22.10 -0.96 -4.09
N ILE A 137 23.36 -1.33 -3.86
CA ILE A 137 24.52 -0.73 -4.52
C ILE A 137 24.86 -1.60 -5.73
N THR A 138 24.82 -1.03 -6.93
CA THR A 138 25.06 -1.81 -8.16
C THR A 138 26.54 -2.13 -8.33
N LYS A 139 26.85 -3.27 -8.96
CA LYS A 139 28.24 -3.71 -9.24
C LYS A 139 29.06 -2.69 -10.04
N LYS A 140 28.39 -1.89 -10.88
CA LYS A 140 29.00 -0.85 -11.74
C LYS A 140 28.90 0.57 -11.16
N ALA A 141 28.63 0.72 -9.85
CA ALA A 141 28.53 2.04 -9.23
C ALA A 141 29.84 2.83 -9.44
N LYS A 142 29.75 4.06 -9.98
CA LYS A 142 30.92 4.93 -10.23
C LYS A 142 31.60 5.42 -8.94
N ALA A 143 30.88 5.44 -7.82
CA ALA A 143 31.38 5.86 -6.51
C ALA A 143 30.87 4.92 -5.41
N PRO A 144 31.35 3.66 -5.35
CA PRO A 144 30.80 2.64 -4.45
C PRO A 144 30.97 3.01 -2.97
N ASN A 145 32.06 3.67 -2.59
CA ASN A 145 32.28 4.11 -1.21
C ASN A 145 31.28 5.20 -0.76
N ARG A 146 30.94 6.15 -1.66
CA ARG A 146 29.91 7.16 -1.36
C ARG A 146 28.52 6.53 -1.26
N ALA A 147 28.23 5.55 -2.12
CA ALA A 147 26.98 4.79 -2.04
C ALA A 147 26.86 3.99 -0.73
N ARG A 148 27.96 3.39 -0.25
CA ARG A 148 28.01 2.74 1.07
C ARG A 148 27.75 3.73 2.20
N LEU A 149 28.41 4.88 2.20
CA LEU A 149 28.19 5.90 3.21
C LEU A 149 26.73 6.37 3.26
N LEU A 150 26.09 6.57 2.10
CA LEU A 150 24.67 6.89 2.04
C LEU A 150 23.80 5.76 2.59
N ALA A 151 24.13 4.51 2.24
CA ALA A 151 23.41 3.34 2.73
C ALA A 151 23.51 3.21 4.26
N ASP A 152 24.70 3.38 4.80
CA ASP A 152 24.98 3.34 6.24
C ASP A 152 24.21 4.46 6.96
N PHE A 153 24.20 5.67 6.40
CA PHE A 153 23.42 6.78 6.95
C PHE A 153 21.91 6.47 6.96
N ILE A 154 21.33 6.03 5.84
CA ILE A 154 19.89 5.69 5.75
C ILE A 154 19.51 4.61 6.76
N LEU A 155 20.40 3.64 6.99
CA LEU A 155 20.17 2.54 7.94
C LEU A 155 20.48 2.91 9.39
N SER A 156 21.17 4.02 9.65
CA SER A 156 21.47 4.51 11.00
C SER A 156 20.20 4.96 11.75
N GLN A 157 20.31 5.17 13.07
CA GLN A 157 19.22 5.74 13.87
C GLN A 157 18.79 7.11 13.31
N GLU A 158 19.77 7.98 13.01
CA GLU A 158 19.53 9.33 12.50
C GLU A 158 18.80 9.30 11.14
N GLY A 159 19.28 8.48 10.20
CA GLY A 159 18.67 8.34 8.89
C GLY A 159 17.24 7.79 8.96
N GLN A 160 17.00 6.79 9.81
CA GLN A 160 15.66 6.24 10.02
C GLN A 160 14.72 7.25 10.68
N LEU A 161 15.19 8.07 11.63
CA LEU A 161 14.41 9.18 12.18
C LEU A 161 14.09 10.24 11.11
N ALA A 162 15.06 10.59 10.26
CA ALA A 162 14.84 11.51 9.15
C ALA A 162 13.80 10.97 8.15
N TRP A 163 13.84 9.66 7.87
CA TRP A 163 12.87 8.98 7.03
C TRP A 163 11.46 8.96 7.61
N SER A 164 11.34 8.75 8.92
CA SER A 164 10.06 8.88 9.62
C SER A 164 9.46 10.27 9.40
N LYS A 165 10.26 11.34 9.50
CA LYS A 165 9.79 12.72 9.26
C LYS A 165 9.32 12.92 7.82
N GLY A 166 9.94 12.22 6.86
CA GLY A 166 9.55 12.22 5.45
C GLY A 166 8.32 11.36 5.12
N GLY A 167 7.72 10.70 6.11
CA GLY A 167 6.52 9.86 5.95
C GLY A 167 6.79 8.40 5.58
N LEU A 168 8.05 7.97 5.54
CA LEU A 168 8.39 6.55 5.43
C LEU A 168 8.21 5.86 6.78
N THR A 169 8.15 4.53 6.76
CA THR A 169 7.93 3.72 7.96
C THR A 169 9.20 2.99 8.39
N PRO A 170 9.98 3.54 9.32
CA PRO A 170 11.05 2.81 9.98
C PRO A 170 10.56 1.59 10.76
N TYR A 171 11.50 0.68 11.00
CA TYR A 171 11.30 -0.59 11.71
C TYR A 171 12.36 -0.84 12.80
N ARG A 172 13.31 0.10 12.96
CA ARG A 172 14.39 0.02 13.94
C ARG A 172 13.84 0.21 15.36
N GLN A 173 13.98 -0.82 16.17
CA GLN A 173 13.42 -0.85 17.54
C GLN A 173 14.04 0.21 18.47
N ASP A 174 15.32 0.54 18.27
CA ASP A 174 16.03 1.55 19.07
C ASP A 174 15.54 2.99 18.86
N ILE A 175 14.70 3.24 17.85
CA ILE A 175 14.06 4.53 17.61
C ILE A 175 12.53 4.48 17.69
N ALA A 176 11.93 3.35 18.06
CA ALA A 176 10.47 3.14 17.99
C ALA A 176 9.67 4.18 18.80
N SER A 177 10.18 4.57 19.97
CA SER A 177 9.57 5.59 20.83
C SER A 177 9.81 7.03 20.36
N GLN A 178 10.84 7.24 19.52
CA GLN A 178 11.27 8.57 19.05
C GLN A 178 10.67 8.93 17.70
N ALA A 179 10.46 7.94 16.83
CA ALA A 179 9.96 8.14 15.48
C ALA A 179 8.49 8.57 15.47
N GLN A 180 8.13 9.56 14.65
CA GLN A 180 6.74 10.00 14.50
C GLN A 180 5.88 8.87 13.89
N ILE A 181 6.44 8.18 12.90
CA ILE A 181 5.87 7.03 12.21
C ILE A 181 6.80 5.85 12.47
N HIS A 182 6.25 4.72 12.89
CA HIS A 182 7.02 3.49 13.14
C HIS A 182 6.14 2.27 12.90
N LEU A 183 6.73 1.17 12.43
CA LEU A 183 5.99 -0.07 12.16
C LEU A 183 5.22 -0.58 13.39
N ASP A 184 5.79 -0.46 14.59
CA ASP A 184 5.15 -0.91 15.83
C ASP A 184 3.86 -0.15 16.14
N LYS A 185 3.76 1.14 15.75
CA LYS A 185 2.52 1.92 15.93
C LYS A 185 1.39 1.33 15.08
N PHE A 186 1.70 0.91 13.85
CA PHE A 186 0.74 0.24 12.99
C PHE A 186 0.41 -1.18 13.48
N SER A 187 1.42 -1.92 13.96
CA SER A 187 1.21 -3.24 14.57
C SER A 187 0.31 -3.17 15.80
N ALA A 188 0.47 -2.15 16.64
CA ALA A 188 -0.39 -1.92 17.81
C ALA A 188 -1.84 -1.57 17.44
N GLU A 189 -2.05 -0.90 16.30
CA GLU A 189 -3.39 -0.50 15.83
C GLU A 189 -4.22 -1.68 15.30
N VAL A 190 -3.63 -2.56 14.48
CA VAL A 190 -4.38 -3.68 13.87
C VAL A 190 -4.04 -5.06 14.44
N GLY A 191 -3.01 -5.17 15.27
CA GLY A 191 -2.47 -6.45 15.73
C GLY A 191 -1.48 -7.04 14.72
N GLN A 192 -0.37 -7.58 15.23
CA GLN A 192 0.72 -8.12 14.43
C GLN A 192 0.27 -9.22 13.44
N GLN A 193 -0.70 -10.05 13.84
CA GLN A 193 -1.28 -11.11 13.02
C GLN A 193 -2.03 -10.58 11.79
N ASN A 194 -2.46 -9.32 11.81
CA ASN A 194 -3.17 -8.69 10.70
C ASN A 194 -2.22 -7.99 9.73
N LEU A 195 -0.96 -7.78 10.09
CA LEU A 195 0.06 -7.39 9.13
C LEU A 195 0.43 -8.56 8.22
N ILE A 196 0.70 -8.25 6.95
CA ILE A 196 1.16 -9.20 5.93
C ILE A 196 2.52 -8.68 5.44
N PRO A 197 3.61 -9.01 6.15
CA PRO A 197 4.92 -8.51 5.80
C PRO A 197 5.34 -9.05 4.43
N PHE A 198 5.93 -8.19 3.62
CA PHE A 198 6.68 -8.63 2.44
C PHE A 198 7.79 -9.59 2.88
N SER A 199 7.92 -10.70 2.17
CA SER A 199 9.02 -11.63 2.32
C SER A 199 9.59 -11.96 0.95
N PHE A 200 10.81 -12.50 0.90
CA PHE A 200 11.22 -13.22 -0.30
C PHE A 200 10.24 -14.38 -0.53
N ASP A 201 9.82 -14.57 -1.78
CA ASP A 201 8.88 -15.60 -2.17
C ASP A 201 9.34 -16.24 -3.50
N PRO A 202 9.76 -17.52 -3.50
CA PRO A 202 10.21 -18.19 -4.72
C PRO A 202 9.17 -18.18 -5.85
N ASP A 203 7.88 -18.29 -5.50
CA ASP A 203 6.80 -18.31 -6.49
C ASP A 203 6.61 -16.92 -7.15
N LEU A 204 6.90 -15.85 -6.42
CA LEU A 204 6.88 -14.48 -6.95
C LEU A 204 8.11 -14.22 -7.84
N ALA A 205 9.24 -14.88 -7.54
CA ALA A 205 10.46 -14.79 -8.33
C ALA A 205 10.40 -15.61 -9.63
N GLU A 206 9.50 -16.60 -9.70
CA GLU A 206 9.22 -17.38 -10.91
C GLU A 206 8.31 -16.61 -11.87
N SER A 207 8.86 -16.19 -13.01
CA SER A 207 8.17 -15.30 -13.96
C SER A 207 6.81 -15.83 -14.42
N THR A 208 6.70 -17.13 -14.70
CA THR A 208 5.45 -17.74 -15.18
C THR A 208 4.32 -17.61 -14.17
N LYS A 209 4.59 -17.90 -12.88
CA LYS A 209 3.58 -17.80 -11.81
C LYS A 209 3.20 -16.35 -11.52
N ALA A 210 4.18 -15.45 -11.50
CA ALA A 210 3.94 -14.03 -11.34
C ALA A 210 3.06 -13.48 -12.47
N GLU A 211 3.33 -13.84 -13.73
CA GLU A 211 2.55 -13.37 -14.87
C GLU A 211 1.15 -14.01 -14.94
N ASP A 212 0.99 -15.29 -14.57
CA ASP A 212 -0.34 -15.90 -14.46
C ASP A 212 -1.22 -15.17 -13.41
N PHE A 213 -0.66 -14.91 -12.22
CA PHE A 213 -1.38 -14.12 -11.21
C PHE A 213 -1.65 -12.70 -11.68
N ARG A 214 -0.71 -12.05 -12.40
CA ARG A 214 -0.91 -10.71 -12.95
C ARG A 214 -2.06 -10.68 -13.96
N ALA A 215 -2.16 -11.67 -14.84
CA ALA A 215 -3.25 -11.79 -15.80
C ALA A 215 -4.61 -11.96 -15.09
N LYS A 216 -4.66 -12.82 -14.06
CA LYS A 216 -5.86 -13.00 -13.22
C LYS A 216 -6.24 -11.72 -12.48
N LEU A 217 -5.27 -11.01 -11.91
CA LEU A 217 -5.47 -9.73 -11.22
C LEU A 217 -6.00 -8.66 -12.19
N LYS A 218 -5.43 -8.56 -13.40
CA LYS A 218 -5.91 -7.65 -14.44
C LYS A 218 -7.40 -7.87 -14.74
N LYS A 219 -7.77 -9.13 -14.98
CA LYS A 219 -9.17 -9.52 -15.23
C LYS A 219 -10.06 -9.20 -14.03
N ALA A 220 -9.60 -9.48 -12.81
CA ALA A 220 -10.32 -9.17 -11.58
C ALA A 220 -10.53 -7.65 -11.38
N LEU A 221 -9.61 -6.81 -11.86
CA LEU A 221 -9.78 -5.35 -11.87
C LEU A 221 -10.73 -4.85 -12.97
N GLY A 222 -11.32 -5.74 -13.76
CA GLY A 222 -12.26 -5.41 -14.83
C GLY A 222 -11.59 -4.89 -16.11
N ARG A 223 -10.36 -5.35 -16.39
CA ARG A 223 -9.52 -4.89 -17.51
C ARG A 223 -8.96 -6.02 -18.37
#